data_AF-A0A3M7E089-F1
#
_entry.id   AF-A0A3M7E089-F1
#
_cell.length_a   1.000
_cell.length_b   1.000
_cell.length_c   1.000
_cell.angle_alpha   90.00
_cell.angle_beta   90.00
_cell.angle_gamma   90.00
#
_symmetry.space_group_name_H-M   'P 1'
#
loop_
_entity.id
_entity.type
_entity.pdbx_description
1 polymer ?
#
loop_
_entity_poly.entity_id
_entity_poly.type
_entity_poly.pdbx_seq_one_letter_code
_entity_poly.pdbx_strand_id
1 'polypeptide(L)'
;MAQDPRALLQKADKQAASAGSGFSLFGGRAEKYEAAAELYIQAANAFRLQKSSKEAGQCFEKAASLQTNQLKEPDDAANTLTEAFKSYRKDEPEDAARCLEQAIQHYTLKGNFRRAATHKQNLAELYEVEMGDGKRAAEAYETAAGWYE
;
A
#
# COMPACT_ATOMS: atom_id res chain seq x y z
N MET A 1 -19.47 8.00 -15.95
CA MET A 1 -18.70 6.85 -16.48
C MET A 1 -17.50 6.66 -15.58
N ALA A 2 -17.42 5.55 -14.84
CA ALA A 2 -16.20 5.23 -14.11
C ALA A 2 -15.06 5.12 -15.13
N GLN A 3 -13.94 5.80 -14.90
CA GLN A 3 -12.77 5.71 -15.78
C GLN A 3 -12.28 4.26 -15.80
N ASP A 4 -11.92 3.75 -16.99
CA ASP A 4 -11.41 2.39 -17.13
C ASP A 4 -10.10 2.24 -16.31
N PRO A 5 -10.07 1.36 -15.29
CA PRO A 5 -8.92 1.21 -14.41
C PRO A 5 -7.68 0.74 -15.17
N ARG A 6 -7.83 -0.04 -16.25
CA ARG A 6 -6.70 -0.47 -17.07
C ARG A 6 -6.11 0.69 -17.86
N ALA A 7 -6.95 1.59 -18.35
CA ALA A 7 -6.49 2.81 -19.02
C ALA A 7 -5.76 3.75 -18.05
N LEU A 8 -6.23 3.86 -16.80
CA LEU A 8 -5.54 4.62 -15.75
C LEU A 8 -4.19 4.00 -15.39
N LEU A 9 -4.15 2.68 -15.23
CA LEU A 9 -2.92 1.95 -14.96
C LEU A 9 -1.87 2.16 -16.07
N GLN A 10 -2.28 2.03 -17.34
CA GLN A 10 -1.38 2.28 -18.47
C GLN A 10 -0.86 3.73 -18.51
N LYS A 11 -1.70 4.70 -18.13
CA LYS A 11 -1.26 6.10 -18.01
C LYS A 11 -0.25 6.27 -16.88
N ALA A 12 -0.48 5.64 -15.73
CA ALA A 12 0.43 5.66 -14.59
C ALA A 12 1.80 5.05 -14.95
N ASP A 13 1.82 3.87 -15.57
CA ASP A 13 3.04 3.20 -16.01
C ASP A 13 3.84 4.07 -16.99
N LYS A 14 3.17 4.69 -17.97
CA LYS A 14 3.81 5.62 -18.93
C LYS A 14 4.38 6.86 -18.24
N GLN A 15 3.62 7.44 -17.31
CA GLN A 15 4.05 8.61 -16.55
C GLN A 15 5.29 8.30 -15.72
N ALA A 16 5.28 7.18 -14.97
CA ALA A 16 6.41 6.71 -14.18
C ALA A 16 7.65 6.44 -15.04
N ALA A 17 7.48 5.77 -16.19
CA ALA A 17 8.58 5.50 -17.13
C ALA A 17 9.19 6.79 -17.69
N SER A 18 8.36 7.79 -18.01
CA SER A 18 8.83 9.09 -18.50
C SER A 18 9.63 9.88 -17.48
N ALA A 19 9.42 9.64 -16.18
CA ALA A 19 10.20 10.23 -15.09
C ALA A 19 11.55 9.51 -14.88
N GLY A 20 11.65 8.24 -15.29
CA GLY A 20 12.88 7.43 -15.21
C GLY A 20 13.84 7.69 -16.37
N SER A 21 13.31 7.94 -17.57
CA SER A 21 14.11 8.28 -18.75
C SER A 21 14.60 9.73 -18.66
N GLY A 22 15.91 9.94 -18.66
CA GLY A 22 16.58 11.24 -18.43
C GLY A 22 16.25 12.38 -19.43
N PHE A 23 15.25 12.20 -20.29
CA PHE A 23 14.73 13.18 -21.26
C PHE A 23 13.57 14.03 -20.71
N SER A 24 13.61 14.44 -19.43
CA SER A 24 12.57 15.31 -18.87
C SER A 24 12.71 16.74 -19.41
N LEU A 25 12.17 16.99 -20.60
CA LEU A 25 12.17 18.30 -21.28
C LEU A 25 11.05 19.24 -20.76
N PHE A 26 10.10 18.71 -20.00
CA PHE A 26 8.98 19.45 -19.38
C PHE A 26 8.67 18.82 -18.01
N GLY A 27 8.75 19.60 -16.94
CA GLY A 27 8.42 19.21 -15.56
C GLY A 27 9.56 18.56 -14.76
N GLY A 28 9.54 18.77 -13.45
CA GLY A 28 10.47 18.15 -12.50
C GLY A 28 10.27 16.63 -12.42
N ARG A 29 11.36 15.88 -12.20
CA ARG A 29 11.30 14.41 -12.06
C ARG A 29 10.39 13.97 -10.91
N ALA A 30 10.39 14.71 -9.80
CA ALA A 30 9.52 14.46 -8.64
C ALA A 30 8.04 14.63 -8.99
N GLU A 31 7.66 15.76 -9.59
CA GLU A 31 6.27 16.05 -10.02
C GLU A 31 5.69 14.95 -10.91
N LYS A 32 6.52 14.35 -11.78
CA LYS A 32 6.08 13.23 -12.63
C LYS A 32 5.83 11.95 -11.83
N TYR A 33 6.65 11.66 -10.82
CA TYR A 33 6.41 10.51 -9.94
C TYR A 33 5.21 10.74 -9.02
N GLU A 34 4.98 11.96 -8.53
CA GLU A 34 3.77 12.33 -7.78
C GLU A 34 2.53 12.08 -8.64
N ALA A 35 2.50 12.63 -9.87
CA ALA A 35 1.41 12.40 -10.81
C ALA A 35 1.20 10.90 -11.14
N ALA A 36 2.29 10.13 -11.24
CA ALA A 36 2.19 8.68 -11.46
C ALA A 36 1.61 7.94 -10.23
N ALA A 37 2.04 8.29 -9.01
CA ALA A 37 1.51 7.72 -7.77
C ALA A 37 0.01 8.02 -7.62
N GLU A 38 -0.42 9.26 -7.90
CA GLU A 38 -1.84 9.61 -7.91
C GLU A 38 -2.64 8.80 -8.94
N LEU A 39 -2.11 8.63 -10.15
CA LEU A 39 -2.77 7.83 -11.19
C LEU A 39 -2.90 6.36 -10.79
N TYR A 40 -1.89 5.78 -10.14
CA TYR A 40 -1.98 4.43 -9.59
C TYR A 40 -3.04 4.33 -8.49
N ILE A 41 -3.14 5.30 -7.58
CA ILE A 41 -4.18 5.34 -6.54
C ILE A 41 -5.58 5.44 -7.17
N GLN A 42 -5.74 6.28 -8.20
CA GLN A 42 -6.99 6.38 -8.95
C GLN A 42 -7.35 5.05 -9.64
N ALA A 43 -6.37 4.39 -10.29
CA ALA A 43 -6.56 3.08 -10.90
C ALA A 43 -6.96 2.03 -9.85
N ALA A 44 -6.30 2.03 -8.69
CA ALA A 44 -6.58 1.11 -7.60
C ALA A 44 -8.02 1.24 -7.08
N ASN A 45 -8.47 2.48 -6.85
CA ASN A 45 -9.84 2.75 -6.43
C ASN A 45 -10.87 2.34 -7.50
N ALA A 46 -10.55 2.53 -8.78
CA ALA A 46 -11.40 2.07 -9.87
C ALA A 46 -11.45 0.53 -9.97
N PHE A 47 -10.33 -0.17 -9.73
CA PHE A 47 -10.31 -1.64 -9.62
C PHE A 47 -11.12 -2.15 -8.43
N ARG A 48 -11.05 -1.49 -7.26
CA ARG A 48 -11.90 -1.81 -6.10
C ARG A 48 -13.39 -1.74 -6.44
N LEU A 49 -13.80 -0.71 -7.19
CA LEU A 49 -15.20 -0.55 -7.61
C LEU A 49 -15.65 -1.68 -8.55
N GLN A 50 -14.72 -2.26 -9.30
CA GLN A 50 -14.98 -3.41 -10.18
C GLN A 50 -14.83 -4.77 -9.48
N LYS A 51 -14.56 -4.78 -8.16
CA LYS A 51 -14.29 -5.99 -7.35
C LYS A 51 -13.04 -6.77 -7.81
N SER A 52 -12.11 -6.08 -8.45
CA SER A 52 -10.78 -6.59 -8.81
C SER A 52 -9.78 -6.26 -7.71
N SER A 53 -9.92 -6.91 -6.55
CA SER A 53 -9.20 -6.50 -5.34
C SER A 53 -7.69 -6.77 -5.41
N LYS A 54 -7.28 -7.81 -6.14
CA LYS A 54 -5.88 -8.11 -6.44
C LYS A 54 -5.22 -7.00 -7.26
N GLU A 55 -5.81 -6.62 -8.39
CA GLU A 55 -5.28 -5.56 -9.25
C GLU A 55 -5.27 -4.21 -8.53
N ALA A 56 -6.26 -3.96 -7.68
CA ALA A 56 -6.28 -2.78 -6.83
C ALA A 56 -5.10 -2.73 -5.86
N GLY A 57 -4.85 -3.82 -5.13
CA GLY A 57 -3.70 -3.92 -4.23
C GLY A 57 -2.37 -3.71 -4.97
N GLN A 58 -2.21 -4.30 -6.15
CA GLN A 58 -0.99 -4.16 -6.95
C GLN A 58 -0.76 -2.71 -7.39
N CYS A 59 -1.83 -1.99 -7.73
CA CYS A 59 -1.74 -0.57 -8.05
C CYS A 59 -1.33 0.27 -6.83
N PHE A 60 -1.89 0.00 -5.65
CA PHE A 60 -1.46 0.67 -4.42
C PHE A 60 0.00 0.38 -4.08
N GLU A 61 0.48 -0.85 -4.28
CA GLU A 61 1.89 -1.18 -4.06
C GLU A 61 2.83 -0.44 -5.02
N LYS A 62 2.44 -0.32 -6.30
CA LYS A 62 3.18 0.51 -7.26
C LYS A 62 3.24 1.97 -6.81
N ALA A 63 2.13 2.54 -6.34
CA ALA A 63 2.10 3.90 -5.80
C ALA A 63 3.00 4.04 -4.57
N ALA A 64 2.90 3.12 -3.60
CA ALA A 64 3.72 3.13 -2.39
C ALA A 64 5.22 3.00 -2.71
N SER A 65 5.59 2.15 -3.67
CA SER A 65 6.97 2.03 -4.14
C SER A 65 7.50 3.34 -4.71
N LEU A 66 6.69 4.08 -5.49
CA LEU A 66 7.07 5.41 -5.97
C LEU A 66 7.27 6.40 -4.83
N GLN A 67 6.32 6.44 -3.89
CA GLN A 67 6.37 7.30 -2.72
C GLN A 67 7.63 7.05 -1.89
N THR A 68 7.98 5.79 -1.61
CA THR A 68 9.19 5.43 -0.85
C THR A 68 10.47 5.71 -1.63
N ASN A 69 10.57 5.20 -2.87
CA ASN A 69 11.87 5.11 -3.54
C ASN A 69 12.23 6.36 -4.32
N GLN A 70 11.24 7.02 -4.92
CA GLN A 70 11.45 8.16 -5.82
C GLN A 70 11.13 9.50 -5.15
N LEU A 71 10.05 9.57 -4.38
CA LEU A 71 9.59 10.81 -3.73
C LEU A 71 10.16 11.01 -2.33
N LYS A 72 10.62 9.93 -1.68
CA LYS A 72 11.12 9.93 -0.29
C LYS A 72 10.05 10.37 0.71
N GLU A 73 8.82 9.91 0.46
CA GLU A 73 7.62 10.16 1.28
C GLU A 73 7.17 8.85 1.97
N PRO A 74 7.92 8.35 2.97
CA PRO A 74 7.61 7.06 3.60
C PRO A 74 6.31 7.08 4.40
N ASP A 75 5.89 8.25 4.90
CA ASP A 75 4.61 8.41 5.58
C ASP A 75 3.42 8.17 4.64
N ASP A 76 3.49 8.70 3.43
CA ASP A 76 2.45 8.50 2.41
C ASP A 76 2.49 7.08 1.86
N ALA A 77 3.68 6.52 1.64
CA ALA A 77 3.83 5.11 1.28
C ALA A 77 3.18 4.18 2.32
N ALA A 78 3.41 4.42 3.62
CA ALA A 78 2.80 3.63 4.69
C ALA A 78 1.27 3.74 4.66
N ASN A 79 0.71 4.94 4.49
CA ASN A 79 -0.73 5.13 4.33
C ASN A 79 -1.27 4.34 3.12
N THR A 80 -0.60 4.43 1.96
CA THR A 80 -0.98 3.73 0.73
C THR A 80 -0.91 2.20 0.90
N LEU A 81 0.09 1.68 1.62
CA LEU A 81 0.21 0.25 1.94
C LEU A 81 -0.94 -0.24 2.83
N THR A 82 -1.49 0.60 3.72
CA THR A 82 -2.70 0.23 4.47
C THR A 82 -3.94 0.10 3.58
N GLU A 83 -4.03 0.87 2.49
CA GLU A 83 -5.09 0.71 1.49
C GLU A 83 -4.88 -0.53 0.60
N ALA A 84 -3.62 -0.87 0.31
CA ALA A 84 -3.28 -2.14 -0.34
C ALA A 84 -3.73 -3.34 0.51
N PHE A 85 -3.42 -3.33 1.82
CA PHE A 85 -3.89 -4.34 2.77
C PHE A 85 -5.42 -4.52 2.72
N LYS A 86 -6.19 -3.43 2.77
CA LYS A 86 -7.66 -3.49 2.71
C LYS A 86 -8.17 -4.11 1.41
N SER A 87 -7.43 -3.92 0.31
CA SER A 87 -7.79 -4.46 -1.00
C SER A 87 -7.44 -5.94 -1.10
N TYR A 88 -6.28 -6.36 -0.59
CA TYR A 88 -5.84 -7.76 -0.64
C TYR A 88 -6.49 -8.67 0.40
N ARG A 89 -6.97 -8.13 1.53
CA ARG A 89 -7.39 -8.89 2.72
C ARG A 89 -8.15 -10.19 2.46
N LYS A 90 -9.08 -10.20 1.50
CA LYS A 90 -9.93 -11.37 1.20
C LYS A 90 -9.40 -12.29 0.10
N ASP A 91 -8.76 -11.72 -0.92
CA ASP A 91 -8.40 -12.45 -2.13
C ASP A 91 -6.95 -12.97 -2.06
N GLU A 92 -6.05 -12.21 -1.43
CA GLU A 92 -4.61 -12.49 -1.34
C GLU A 92 -4.10 -12.13 0.08
N PRO A 93 -4.48 -12.90 1.13
CA PRO A 93 -4.19 -12.54 2.51
C PRO A 93 -2.68 -12.47 2.83
N GLU A 94 -1.84 -13.30 2.21
CA GLU A 94 -0.37 -13.22 2.40
C GLU A 94 0.21 -11.89 1.86
N ASP A 95 -0.28 -11.40 0.72
CA ASP A 95 0.11 -10.08 0.20
C ASP A 95 -0.41 -8.94 1.09
N ALA A 96 -1.63 -9.09 1.62
CA ALA A 96 -2.18 -8.15 2.58
C ALA A 96 -1.30 -8.04 3.84
N ALA A 97 -0.87 -9.19 4.39
CA ALA A 97 0.01 -9.25 5.55
C ALA A 97 1.34 -8.53 5.29
N ARG A 98 1.98 -8.82 4.15
CA ARG A 98 3.24 -8.21 3.72
C ARG A 98 3.13 -6.69 3.60
N CYS A 99 2.06 -6.17 2.99
CA CYS A 99 1.85 -4.72 2.86
C CYS A 99 1.67 -4.06 4.23
N LEU A 100 0.84 -4.66 5.10
CA LEU A 100 0.55 -4.09 6.42
C LEU A 100 1.78 -4.13 7.33
N GLU A 101 2.61 -5.16 7.24
CA GLU A 101 3.84 -5.29 8.02
C GLU A 101 4.87 -4.22 7.69
N GLN A 102 5.01 -3.86 6.40
CA GLN A 102 5.83 -2.72 5.97
C GLN A 102 5.31 -1.39 6.56
N ALA A 103 3.99 -1.18 6.57
CA ALA A 103 3.40 0.03 7.16
C ALA A 103 3.60 0.07 8.68
N ILE A 104 3.45 -1.07 9.37
CA ILE A 104 3.71 -1.21 10.81
C ILE A 104 5.16 -0.85 11.11
N GLN A 105 6.12 -1.42 10.37
CA GLN A 105 7.55 -1.14 10.56
C GLN A 105 7.84 0.36 10.47
N HIS A 106 7.25 1.06 9.48
CA HIS A 106 7.39 2.52 9.37
C HIS A 106 6.86 3.25 10.61
N TYR A 107 5.64 2.94 11.06
CA TYR A 107 5.08 3.59 12.24
C TYR A 107 5.86 3.29 13.53
N THR A 108 6.37 2.07 13.68
CA THR A 108 7.24 1.69 14.79
C THR A 108 8.55 2.48 14.76
N LEU A 109 9.21 2.59 13.60
CA LEU A 109 10.45 3.38 13.45
C LEU A 109 10.25 4.87 13.74
N LYS A 110 9.06 5.41 13.42
CA LYS A 110 8.67 6.79 13.73
C LYS A 110 8.30 7.00 15.20
N GLY A 111 8.26 5.94 16.02
CA GLY A 111 7.83 5.99 17.41
C GLY A 111 6.31 6.13 17.58
N ASN A 112 5.53 5.94 16.51
CA ASN A 112 4.06 5.96 16.57
C ASN A 112 3.51 4.57 16.96
N PHE A 113 3.86 4.12 18.17
CA PHE A 113 3.51 2.80 18.68
C PHE A 113 2.00 2.58 18.76
N ARG A 114 1.22 3.60 19.09
CA ARG A 114 -0.26 3.50 19.12
C ARG A 114 -0.83 3.12 17.75
N ARG A 115 -0.35 3.75 16.67
CA ARG A 115 -0.81 3.45 15.31
C ARG A 115 -0.26 2.10 14.83
N ALA A 116 0.99 1.80 15.15
CA ALA A 116 1.60 0.50 14.85
C ALA A 116 0.84 -0.65 15.53
N ALA A 117 0.42 -0.48 16.79
CA ALA A 117 -0.35 -1.45 17.56
C ALA A 117 -1.72 -1.72 16.92
N THR A 118 -2.45 -0.67 16.53
CA THR A 118 -3.73 -0.82 15.82
C THR A 118 -3.54 -1.63 14.53
N HIS A 119 -2.51 -1.33 13.75
CA HIS A 119 -2.24 -2.10 12.54
C HIS A 119 -1.78 -3.53 12.83
N LYS A 120 -1.01 -3.76 13.90
CA LYS A 120 -0.59 -5.10 14.32
C LYS A 120 -1.78 -5.96 14.80
N GLN A 121 -2.79 -5.36 15.44
CA GLN A 121 -4.05 -6.06 15.73
C GLN A 121 -4.82 -6.44 14.46
N ASN A 122 -4.89 -5.55 13.47
CA ASN A 122 -5.51 -5.88 12.17
C ASN A 122 -4.74 -7.00 11.44
N LEU A 123 -3.42 -7.05 11.58
CA LEU A 123 -2.59 -8.13 11.06
C LEU A 123 -2.85 -9.46 11.78
N ALA A 124 -3.02 -9.42 13.11
CA ALA A 124 -3.38 -10.58 13.89
C ALA A 124 -4.76 -11.14 13.49
N GLU A 125 -5.74 -10.25 13.31
CA GLU A 125 -7.09 -10.61 12.84
C GLU A 125 -7.04 -11.26 11.44
N LEU A 126 -6.21 -10.73 10.53
CA LEU A 126 -5.99 -11.33 9.20
C LEU A 126 -5.46 -12.77 9.33
N TYR A 127 -4.44 -12.98 10.18
CA TYR A 127 -3.86 -14.31 10.39
C TYR A 127 -4.88 -15.29 10.98
N GLU A 128 -5.67 -14.86 11.95
CA GLU A 128 -6.67 -15.71 12.59
C GLU A 128 -7.84 -16.04 11.65
N VAL A 129 -8.44 -15.01 11.04
CA VAL A 129 -9.72 -15.12 10.32
C VAL A 129 -9.54 -15.59 8.89
N GLU A 130 -8.65 -14.96 8.13
CA GLU A 130 -8.51 -15.24 6.69
C GLU A 130 -7.55 -16.40 6.43
N MET A 131 -6.58 -16.63 7.32
CA MET A 131 -5.52 -17.63 7.11
C MET A 131 -5.59 -18.82 8.07
N GLY A 132 -6.38 -18.75 9.15
CA GLY A 132 -6.48 -19.81 10.16
C GLY A 132 -5.17 -20.08 10.92
N ASP A 133 -4.23 -19.13 10.90
CA ASP A 133 -2.92 -19.25 11.54
C ASP A 133 -2.94 -18.64 12.94
N GLY A 134 -3.47 -19.42 13.89
CA GLY A 134 -3.58 -19.01 15.28
C GLY A 134 -2.23 -18.73 15.96
N LYS A 135 -1.14 -19.31 15.47
CA LYS A 135 0.19 -19.07 16.04
C LYS A 135 0.69 -17.67 15.69
N ARG A 136 0.70 -17.31 14.40
CA ARG A 136 1.07 -15.96 13.95
C ARG A 136 0.12 -14.89 14.50
N ALA A 137 -1.17 -15.21 14.61
CA ALA A 137 -2.15 -14.32 15.22
C ALA A 137 -1.82 -14.01 16.70
N ALA A 138 -1.54 -15.04 17.51
CA ALA A 138 -1.20 -14.86 18.92
C ALA A 138 0.07 -14.01 19.11
N GLU A 139 1.14 -14.30 18.35
CA GLU A 139 2.38 -13.52 18.39
C GLU A 139 2.15 -12.05 18.00
N ALA A 140 1.30 -11.80 17.00
CA ALA A 140 0.94 -10.44 16.58
C ALA A 140 0.07 -9.72 17.62
N TYR A 141 -0.89 -10.39 18.26
CA TYR A 141 -1.69 -9.81 19.35
C TYR A 141 -0.86 -9.46 20.57
N GLU A 142 0.07 -10.35 20.97
CA GLU A 142 1.00 -10.10 22.08
C GLU A 142 1.88 -8.89 21.80
N THR A 143 2.46 -8.81 20.58
CA THR A 143 3.25 -7.65 20.16
C THR A 143 2.42 -6.37 20.19
N ALA A 144 1.18 -6.41 19.71
CA ALA A 144 0.31 -5.24 19.71
C ALA A 144 -0.04 -4.77 21.13
N ALA A 145 -0.30 -5.71 22.06
CA ALA A 145 -0.55 -5.41 23.46
C ALA A 145 0.66 -4.70 24.11
N GLY A 146 1.87 -5.23 23.89
CA GLY A 146 3.09 -4.63 24.42
C GLY A 146 3.42 -3.23 23.89
N TRP A 147 2.83 -2.80 22.76
CA TRP A 147 2.95 -1.42 22.24
C TRP A 147 1.89 -0.46 22.77
N TYR A 148 0.82 -0.97 23.41
CA TYR A 148 -0.19 -0.13 24.06
C TYR A 148 0.15 0.22 25.51
N GLU A 149 1.05 -0.53 26.13
CA GLU A 149 1.63 -0.26 27.46
C GLU A 149 2.64 0.90 27.41
#